data_AF-A0A5D3FBS4-F1
#
_entry.id   AF-A0A5D3FBS4-F1
#
_cell.length_a   1.000
_cell.length_b   1.000
_cell.length_c   1.000
_cell.angle_alpha   90.00
_cell.angle_beta   90.00
_cell.angle_gamma   90.00
#
_symmetry.space_group_name_H-M   'P 1'
#
loop_
_entity.id
_entity.type
_entity.pdbx_description
1 polymer ?
#
loop_
_entity_poly.entity_id
_entity_poly.type
_entity_poly.pdbx_seq_one_letter_code
_entity_poly.pdbx_strand_id
1 'polypeptide(L)'
;MRYEHGTLGAAKIDGCNCDACRAADRRYMNRRYRLMAYGQWQPYVDAAPVRDHVRRLQEFGVGWMTVARLSGVPRGSMSKLLYGDGPRGMAPSKRVRPATAAALLAIEPSMDVLADGAMVDGTGTRRRMQALVAIGWPQARLAERLGVDRTNLNKALRGDMPVRCRTARAARALYDELWDEPPPADGHREKIASNRARNYARDRGWVPPLAWDDDTIDDPAAVPDVGAETSRQDALFENCEELLRQGFTLRQVAERLGVAESYLQRVRVRGRRNLEAA
;
A
#
# COMPACT_ATOMS: atom_id res chain seq x y z
N MET A 1 11.82 18.01 -40.84
CA MET A 1 10.79 16.94 -40.81
C MET A 1 10.63 16.53 -39.36
N ARG A 2 9.41 16.60 -38.80
CA ARG A 2 9.13 16.34 -37.37
C ARG A 2 8.65 14.92 -37.11
N TYR A 3 8.18 14.21 -38.13
CA TYR A 3 7.62 12.87 -38.02
C TYR A 3 8.31 11.90 -38.99
N GLU A 4 8.41 10.63 -38.60
CA GLU A 4 8.93 9.56 -39.45
C GLU A 4 8.01 9.29 -40.65
N HIS A 5 8.60 9.05 -41.82
CA HIS A 5 7.86 8.67 -43.03
C HIS A 5 7.02 7.42 -42.80
N GLY A 6 5.88 7.31 -43.49
CA GLY A 6 4.95 6.20 -43.30
C GLY A 6 3.97 6.37 -42.12
N THR A 7 4.03 7.51 -41.42
CA THR A 7 3.07 7.89 -40.38
C THR A 7 2.03 8.90 -40.88
N LEU A 8 0.89 9.00 -40.18
CA LEU A 8 -0.11 10.04 -40.48
C LEU A 8 0.43 11.46 -40.21
N GLY A 9 1.32 11.61 -39.22
CA GLY A 9 1.94 12.89 -38.87
C GLY A 9 2.80 13.43 -40.00
N ALA A 10 3.63 12.57 -40.60
CA ALA A 10 4.44 12.96 -41.76
C ALA A 10 3.57 13.38 -42.96
N ALA A 11 2.44 12.70 -43.19
CA ALA A 11 1.51 13.06 -44.27
C ALA A 11 0.78 14.39 -44.02
N LYS A 12 0.21 14.59 -42.81
CA LYS A 12 -0.70 15.72 -42.53
C LYS A 12 -0.02 16.96 -41.96
N ILE A 13 1.02 16.80 -41.17
CA ILE A 13 1.68 17.92 -40.48
C ILE A 13 2.92 18.37 -41.26
N ASP A 14 3.76 17.42 -41.66
CA ASP A 14 4.97 17.73 -42.45
C ASP A 14 4.67 17.88 -43.95
N GLY A 15 3.44 17.58 -44.39
CA GLY A 15 3.02 17.71 -45.79
C GLY A 15 3.71 16.73 -46.74
N CYS A 16 4.24 15.62 -46.22
CA CYS A 16 4.98 14.66 -47.04
C CYS A 16 4.04 13.88 -47.98
N ASN A 17 4.38 13.92 -49.27
CA ASN A 17 3.61 13.28 -50.33
C ASN A 17 4.23 11.96 -50.82
N CYS A 18 5.14 11.31 -50.09
CA CYS A 18 5.67 10.00 -50.51
C CYS A 18 4.60 8.90 -50.38
N ASP A 19 4.77 7.78 -51.10
CA ASP A 19 3.76 6.72 -51.15
C ASP A 19 3.49 6.09 -49.78
N ALA A 20 4.50 5.95 -48.93
CA ALA A 20 4.34 5.44 -47.56
C ALA A 20 3.44 6.35 -46.71
N CYS A 21 3.64 7.68 -46.78
CA CYS A 21 2.82 8.67 -46.06
C CYS A 21 1.39 8.74 -46.62
N ARG A 22 1.21 8.71 -47.95
CA ARG A 22 -0.12 8.63 -48.58
C ARG A 22 -0.85 7.33 -48.23
N ALA A 23 -0.14 6.21 -48.15
CA ALA A 23 -0.71 4.95 -47.68
C ALA A 23 -1.16 5.03 -46.22
N ALA A 24 -0.38 5.68 -45.34
CA ALA A 24 -0.75 5.90 -43.94
C ALA A 24 -2.03 6.75 -43.79
N ASP A 25 -2.14 7.83 -44.57
CA ASP A 25 -3.35 8.66 -44.60
C ASP A 25 -4.58 7.87 -45.08
N ARG A 26 -4.43 7.10 -46.18
CA ARG A 26 -5.52 6.22 -46.68
C ARG A 26 -5.94 5.18 -45.64
N ARG A 27 -4.99 4.52 -44.96
CA ARG A 27 -5.31 3.56 -43.88
C ARG A 27 -6.12 4.22 -42.76
N TYR A 28 -5.74 5.43 -42.34
CA TYR A 28 -6.46 6.19 -41.33
C TYR A 28 -7.89 6.54 -41.79
N MET A 29 -8.03 7.09 -43.01
CA MET A 29 -9.34 7.49 -43.55
C MET A 29 -10.27 6.28 -43.73
N ASN A 30 -9.76 5.16 -44.27
CA ASN A 30 -10.55 3.94 -44.43
C ASN A 30 -11.05 3.40 -43.08
N ARG A 31 -10.18 3.36 -42.06
CA ARG A 31 -10.57 2.96 -40.71
C ARG A 31 -11.63 3.89 -40.13
N ARG A 32 -11.45 5.21 -40.31
CA ARG A 32 -12.41 6.22 -39.86
C ARG A 32 -13.77 6.05 -40.54
N TYR A 33 -13.82 5.85 -41.85
CA TYR A 33 -15.08 5.63 -42.59
C TYR A 33 -15.80 4.36 -42.14
N ARG A 34 -15.08 3.25 -41.93
CA ARG A 34 -15.66 2.01 -41.40
C ARG A 34 -16.27 2.23 -40.02
N LEU A 35 -15.56 2.88 -39.10
CA LEU A 35 -16.07 3.17 -37.75
C LEU A 35 -17.29 4.11 -37.79
N MET A 36 -17.34 5.07 -38.71
CA MET A 36 -18.51 5.94 -38.89
C MET A 36 -19.71 5.15 -39.43
N ALA A 37 -19.50 4.28 -40.42
CA ALA A 37 -20.54 3.42 -40.96
C ALA A 37 -21.15 2.47 -39.91
N TYR A 38 -20.32 1.99 -38.97
CA TYR A 38 -20.77 1.16 -37.85
C TYR A 38 -21.33 1.95 -36.66
N GLY A 39 -21.38 3.29 -36.72
CA GLY A 39 -21.79 4.13 -35.58
C GLY A 39 -20.82 4.11 -34.39
N GLN A 40 -19.63 3.51 -34.54
CA GLN A 40 -18.62 3.31 -33.50
C GLN A 40 -17.57 4.44 -33.47
N TRP A 41 -17.66 5.41 -34.37
CA TRP A 41 -16.73 6.55 -34.40
C TRP A 41 -17.01 7.54 -33.27
N GLN A 42 -16.38 7.32 -32.12
CA GLN A 42 -16.41 8.23 -30.97
C GLN A 42 -15.00 8.76 -30.66
N PRO A 43 -14.49 9.75 -31.43
CA PRO A 43 -13.13 10.25 -31.27
C PRO A 43 -12.91 11.01 -29.95
N TYR A 44 -14.00 11.46 -29.32
CA TYR A 44 -13.97 12.16 -28.05
C TYR A 44 -15.18 11.85 -27.19
N VAL A 45 -14.95 11.82 -25.88
CA VAL A 45 -15.95 11.73 -24.81
C VAL A 45 -16.07 13.06 -24.07
N ASP A 46 -17.09 13.18 -23.21
CA ASP A 46 -17.26 14.34 -22.33
C ASP A 46 -16.07 14.49 -21.38
N ALA A 47 -15.62 15.72 -21.21
CA ALA A 47 -14.52 16.07 -20.33
C ALA A 47 -14.97 16.40 -18.90
N ALA A 48 -16.26 16.65 -18.66
CA ALA A 48 -16.75 17.05 -17.34
C ALA A 48 -16.46 16.01 -16.24
N PRO A 49 -16.79 14.70 -16.42
CA PRO A 49 -16.50 13.69 -15.39
C PRO A 49 -15.00 13.58 -15.07
N VAL A 50 -14.16 13.72 -16.09
CA VAL A 50 -12.70 13.68 -15.94
C VAL A 50 -12.21 14.89 -15.15
N ARG A 51 -12.74 16.08 -15.44
CA ARG A 51 -12.37 17.31 -14.72
C ARG A 51 -12.77 17.25 -13.25
N ASP A 52 -13.98 16.79 -12.98
CA ASP A 52 -14.48 16.65 -11.61
C ASP A 52 -13.67 15.62 -10.82
N HIS A 53 -13.29 14.51 -11.47
CA HIS A 53 -12.39 13.54 -10.87
C HIS A 53 -11.03 14.12 -10.49
N VAL A 54 -10.39 14.87 -11.40
CA VAL A 54 -9.11 15.53 -11.10
C VAL A 54 -9.25 16.55 -9.97
N ARG A 55 -10.37 17.27 -9.88
CA ARG A 55 -10.63 18.19 -8.77
C ARG A 55 -10.78 17.46 -7.43
N ARG A 56 -11.52 16.35 -7.40
CA ARG A 56 -11.60 15.49 -6.21
C ARG A 56 -10.22 14.99 -5.77
N LEU A 57 -9.39 14.54 -6.71
CA LEU A 57 -8.00 14.16 -6.42
C LEU A 57 -7.21 15.33 -5.78
N GLN A 58 -7.42 16.57 -6.25
CA GLN A 58 -6.80 17.75 -5.65
C GLN A 58 -7.30 18.04 -4.23
N GLU A 59 -8.59 17.81 -3.94
CA GLU A 59 -9.16 17.92 -2.59
C GLU A 59 -8.51 16.91 -1.63
N PHE A 60 -8.18 15.72 -2.12
CA PHE A 60 -7.39 14.73 -1.37
C PHE A 60 -5.90 15.07 -1.28
N GLY A 61 -5.42 16.14 -1.92
CA GLY A 61 -4.01 16.56 -1.89
C GLY A 61 -3.15 16.01 -3.02
N VAL A 62 -3.75 15.37 -4.03
CA VAL A 62 -3.06 14.96 -5.26
C VAL A 62 -3.08 16.13 -6.26
N GLY A 63 -1.99 16.89 -6.30
CA GLY A 63 -1.87 18.01 -7.24
C GLY A 63 -1.96 17.56 -8.71
N TRP A 64 -2.57 18.39 -9.56
CA TRP A 64 -2.81 18.05 -10.98
C TRP A 64 -1.53 17.75 -11.77
N MET A 65 -0.36 18.25 -11.34
CA MET A 65 0.94 17.90 -11.94
C MET A 65 1.33 16.44 -11.66
N THR A 66 1.03 15.93 -10.46
CA THR A 66 1.20 14.52 -10.12
C THR A 66 0.23 13.67 -10.94
N VAL A 67 -1.03 14.09 -11.05
CA VAL A 67 -2.03 13.42 -11.90
C VAL A 67 -1.57 13.36 -13.36
N ALA A 68 -1.02 14.45 -13.90
CA ALA A 68 -0.47 14.50 -15.26
C ALA A 68 0.68 13.49 -15.45
N ARG A 69 1.59 13.41 -14.48
CA ARG A 69 2.72 12.47 -14.50
C ARG A 69 2.24 11.02 -14.46
N LEU A 70 1.31 10.69 -13.56
CA LEU A 70 0.80 9.32 -13.40
C LEU A 70 -0.03 8.86 -14.60
N SER A 71 -0.83 9.74 -15.18
CA SER A 71 -1.67 9.43 -16.35
C SER A 71 -0.90 9.44 -17.68
N GLY A 72 0.35 9.92 -17.69
CA GLY A 72 1.11 10.17 -18.91
C GLY A 72 0.55 11.30 -19.79
N VAL A 73 -0.41 12.08 -19.27
CA VAL A 73 -1.05 13.16 -20.03
C VAL A 73 -0.16 14.40 -20.01
N PRO A 74 0.16 15.01 -21.18
CA PRO A 74 1.00 16.19 -21.23
C PRO A 74 0.45 17.34 -20.39
N ARG A 75 1.33 18.05 -19.66
CA ARG A 75 0.98 19.18 -18.78
C ARG A 75 0.12 20.25 -19.47
N GLY A 76 0.41 20.56 -20.74
CA GLY A 76 -0.38 21.51 -21.53
C GLY A 76 -1.81 21.03 -21.80
N SER A 77 -2.00 19.72 -22.02
CA SER A 77 -3.33 19.12 -22.18
C SER A 77 -4.12 19.15 -20.88
N MET A 78 -3.46 18.88 -19.74
CA MET A 78 -4.06 18.99 -18.41
C MET A 78 -4.46 20.43 -18.07
N SER A 79 -3.60 21.40 -18.36
CA SER A 79 -3.92 22.82 -18.14
C SER A 79 -5.16 23.25 -18.94
N LYS A 80 -5.24 22.86 -20.23
CA LYS A 80 -6.41 23.13 -21.07
C LYS A 80 -7.68 22.41 -20.62
N LEU A 81 -7.55 21.21 -20.05
CA LEU A 81 -8.66 20.45 -19.49
C LEU A 81 -9.26 21.15 -18.26
N LEU A 82 -8.41 21.68 -17.37
CA LEU A 82 -8.81 22.25 -16.08
C LEU A 82 -9.20 23.73 -16.18
N TYR A 83 -8.39 24.52 -16.89
CA TYR A 83 -8.45 25.99 -16.86
C TYR A 83 -8.74 26.60 -18.24
N GLY A 84 -8.59 25.83 -19.32
CA GLY A 84 -8.72 26.34 -20.69
C GLY A 84 -7.43 26.98 -21.20
N ASP A 85 -7.57 27.94 -22.11
CA ASP A 85 -6.44 28.67 -22.70
C ASP A 85 -6.72 30.17 -22.55
N GLY A 86 -6.38 30.71 -21.38
CA GLY A 86 -6.62 32.11 -20.99
C GLY A 86 -6.10 33.13 -22.02
N PRO A 87 -4.85 33.02 -22.51
CA PRO A 87 -4.34 33.88 -23.59
C PRO A 87 -5.16 33.87 -24.87
N ARG A 88 -5.95 32.81 -25.13
CA ARG A 88 -6.82 32.70 -26.29
C ARG A 88 -8.31 32.90 -25.96
N GLY A 89 -8.63 33.28 -24.72
CA GLY A 89 -10.01 33.44 -24.24
C GLY A 89 -10.83 32.14 -24.26
N MET A 90 -10.18 30.98 -24.29
CA MET A 90 -10.88 29.70 -24.45
C MET A 90 -11.22 29.10 -23.08
N ALA A 91 -12.50 28.77 -22.89
CA ALA A 91 -12.96 28.01 -21.74
C ALA A 91 -12.34 26.60 -21.68
N PRO A 92 -12.35 25.94 -20.51
CA PRO A 92 -11.88 24.57 -20.35
C PRO A 92 -12.46 23.60 -21.38
N SER A 93 -11.61 22.72 -21.92
CA SER A 93 -11.98 21.76 -22.98
C SER A 93 -13.25 20.98 -22.64
N LYS A 94 -14.26 21.02 -23.52
CA LYS A 94 -15.53 20.28 -23.35
C LYS A 94 -15.43 18.79 -23.69
N ARG A 95 -14.38 18.40 -24.43
CA ARG A 95 -14.23 17.03 -24.97
C ARG A 95 -12.79 16.57 -24.83
N VAL A 96 -12.60 15.28 -24.61
CA VAL A 96 -11.30 14.62 -24.39
C VAL A 96 -11.25 13.29 -25.12
N ARG A 97 -10.06 12.81 -25.49
CA ARG A 97 -9.91 11.49 -26.14
C ARG A 97 -10.27 10.38 -25.13
N PRO A 98 -10.93 9.28 -25.56
CA PRO A 98 -11.28 8.17 -24.67
C PRO A 98 -10.09 7.63 -23.87
N ALA A 99 -8.93 7.44 -24.51
CA ALA A 99 -7.72 6.96 -23.84
C ALA A 99 -7.23 7.91 -22.73
N THR A 100 -7.34 9.23 -22.96
CA THR A 100 -6.98 10.25 -21.95
C THR A 100 -7.96 10.25 -20.78
N ALA A 101 -9.26 10.10 -21.06
CA ALA A 101 -10.27 9.98 -20.02
C ALA A 101 -10.03 8.74 -19.15
N ALA A 102 -9.82 7.58 -19.77
CA ALA A 102 -9.52 6.33 -19.07
C ALA A 102 -8.27 6.44 -18.18
N ALA A 103 -7.17 7.00 -18.71
CA ALA A 103 -5.93 7.17 -17.96
C ALA A 103 -6.06 8.11 -16.75
N LEU A 104 -6.89 9.15 -16.85
CA LEU A 104 -7.12 10.08 -15.75
C LEU A 104 -8.10 9.53 -14.71
N LEU A 105 -9.14 8.82 -15.15
CA LEU A 105 -10.15 8.22 -14.27
C LEU A 105 -9.62 7.01 -13.50
N ALA A 106 -8.61 6.31 -14.02
CA ALA A 106 -7.98 5.17 -13.35
C ALA A 106 -7.11 5.56 -12.14
N ILE A 107 -6.83 6.85 -11.92
CA ILE A 107 -6.02 7.31 -10.79
C ILE A 107 -6.92 7.45 -9.57
N GLU A 108 -6.60 6.70 -8.51
CA GLU A 108 -7.27 6.79 -7.22
C GLU A 108 -6.39 7.50 -6.18
N PRO A 109 -6.99 8.20 -5.20
CA PRO A 109 -6.24 8.80 -4.11
C PRO A 109 -5.73 7.70 -3.17
N SER A 110 -4.44 7.36 -3.28
CA SER A 110 -3.74 6.46 -2.35
C SER A 110 -2.52 7.13 -1.74
N MET A 111 -1.99 6.59 -0.63
CA MET A 111 -0.76 7.11 -0.02
C MET A 111 0.43 7.11 -1.00
N ASP A 112 0.44 6.23 -1.99
CA ASP A 112 1.52 6.16 -2.99
C ASP A 112 1.46 7.32 -3.99
N VAL A 113 0.27 7.90 -4.17
CA VAL A 113 0.00 9.00 -5.10
C VAL A 113 0.04 10.36 -4.39
N LEU A 114 -0.21 10.39 -3.08
CA LEU A 114 -0.26 11.62 -2.29
C LEU A 114 1.11 12.29 -2.11
N ALA A 115 1.07 13.62 -2.02
CA ALA A 115 2.25 14.43 -1.70
C ALA A 115 2.74 14.17 -0.27
N ASP A 116 4.05 14.27 -0.04
CA ASP A 116 4.68 14.00 1.28
C ASP A 116 4.07 14.78 2.45
N GLY A 117 3.63 16.01 2.18
CA GLY A 117 3.04 16.89 3.18
C GLY A 117 1.56 16.67 3.44
N ALA A 118 0.85 15.89 2.61
CA ALA A 118 -0.57 15.62 2.76
C ALA A 118 -0.85 14.88 4.07
N MET A 119 -1.99 15.17 4.69
CA MET A 119 -2.44 14.48 5.90
C MET A 119 -3.28 13.26 5.49
N VAL A 120 -2.97 12.10 6.05
CA VAL A 120 -3.65 10.82 5.82
C VAL A 120 -4.13 10.23 7.13
N ASP A 121 -5.07 9.29 7.05
CA ASP A 121 -5.52 8.53 8.22
C ASP A 121 -4.33 7.84 8.92
N GLY A 122 -4.26 7.98 10.23
CA GLY A 122 -3.17 7.46 11.05
C GLY A 122 -3.28 5.98 11.40
N THR A 123 -4.41 5.33 11.11
CA THR A 123 -4.76 3.96 11.53
C THR A 123 -3.68 2.95 11.16
N GLY A 124 -3.32 2.91 9.87
CA GLY A 124 -2.28 2.02 9.37
C GLY A 124 -0.91 2.25 10.01
N THR A 125 -0.54 3.52 10.20
CA THR A 125 0.72 3.89 10.84
C THR A 125 0.74 3.45 12.30
N ARG A 126 -0.36 3.72 13.02
CA ARG A 126 -0.51 3.33 14.42
C ARG A 126 -0.43 1.82 14.58
N ARG A 127 -1.22 1.05 13.84
CA ARG A 127 -1.27 -0.42 13.94
C ARG A 127 0.09 -1.06 13.68
N ARG A 128 0.78 -0.65 12.60
CA ARG A 128 2.14 -1.12 12.30
C ARG A 128 3.12 -0.82 13.43
N MET A 129 3.11 0.40 13.97
CA MET A 129 4.02 0.76 15.06
C MET A 129 3.66 0.05 16.38
N GLN A 130 2.38 -0.14 16.68
CA GLN A 130 1.92 -0.93 17.83
C GLN A 130 2.38 -2.40 17.71
N ALA A 131 2.27 -2.98 16.53
CA ALA A 131 2.68 -4.34 16.22
C ALA A 131 4.19 -4.54 16.41
N LEU A 132 5.03 -3.61 15.92
CA LEU A 132 6.47 -3.66 16.18
C LEU A 132 6.79 -3.59 17.69
N VAL A 133 6.08 -2.75 18.45
CA VAL A 133 6.23 -2.69 19.91
C VAL A 133 5.82 -4.03 20.57
N ALA A 134 4.78 -4.68 20.05
CA ALA A 134 4.30 -5.98 20.56
C ALA A 134 5.32 -7.11 20.39
N ILE A 135 6.10 -7.14 19.31
CA ILE A 135 7.21 -8.10 19.13
C ILE A 135 8.50 -7.69 19.86
N GLY A 136 8.54 -6.46 20.38
CA GLY A 136 9.54 -6.00 21.33
C GLY A 136 10.45 -4.88 20.81
N TRP A 137 10.14 -4.23 19.70
CA TRP A 137 10.88 -3.04 19.27
C TRP A 137 10.58 -1.85 20.19
N PRO A 138 11.57 -1.29 20.91
CA PRO A 138 11.32 -0.17 21.81
C PRO A 138 10.91 1.10 21.04
N GLN A 139 9.88 1.80 21.53
CA GLN A 139 9.38 3.06 20.93
C GLN A 139 10.49 4.09 20.68
N ALA A 140 11.49 4.17 21.56
CA ALA A 140 12.62 5.07 21.39
C ALA A 140 13.44 4.76 20.12
N ARG A 141 13.65 3.47 19.81
CA ARG A 141 14.38 3.03 18.61
C ARG A 141 13.52 3.24 17.37
N LEU A 142 12.22 2.94 17.44
CA LEU A 142 11.31 3.21 16.33
C LEU A 142 11.26 4.71 15.99
N ALA A 143 11.21 5.58 17.00
CA ALA A 143 11.23 7.03 16.81
C ALA A 143 12.54 7.51 16.15
N GLU A 144 13.68 7.00 16.61
CA GLU A 144 15.01 7.27 16.03
C GLU A 144 15.07 6.84 14.55
N ARG A 145 14.66 5.60 14.24
CA ARG A 145 14.66 5.09 12.87
C ARG A 145 13.72 5.84 11.92
N LEU A 146 12.60 6.34 12.44
CA LEU A 146 11.66 7.17 11.68
C LEU A 146 12.11 8.64 11.57
N GLY A 147 13.12 9.06 12.33
CA GLY A 147 13.53 10.47 12.41
C GLY A 147 12.45 11.38 13.00
N VAL A 148 11.63 10.87 13.93
CA VAL A 148 10.56 11.62 14.59
C VAL A 148 10.81 11.74 16.09
N ASP A 149 10.29 12.80 16.71
CA ASP A 149 10.32 12.93 18.16
C ASP A 149 9.53 11.80 18.83
N ARG A 150 10.08 11.24 19.93
CA ARG A 150 9.47 10.14 20.68
C ARG A 150 8.09 10.50 21.22
N THR A 151 7.87 11.75 21.61
CA THR A 151 6.56 12.23 22.09
C THR A 151 5.53 12.20 20.96
N ASN A 152 5.94 12.56 19.74
CA ASN A 152 5.06 12.51 18.58
C ASN A 152 4.69 11.08 18.20
N LEU A 153 5.66 10.15 18.21
CA LEU A 153 5.36 8.73 18.01
C LEU A 153 4.38 8.22 19.07
N ASN A 154 4.62 8.55 20.34
CA ASN A 154 3.75 8.12 21.44
C ASN A 154 2.32 8.68 21.34
N LYS A 155 2.14 9.88 20.77
CA LYS A 155 0.82 10.44 20.48
C LYS A 155 0.14 9.66 19.34
N ALA A 156 0.85 9.41 18.25
CA ALA A 156 0.34 8.65 17.11
C ALA A 156 -0.08 7.22 17.51
N LEU A 157 0.63 6.60 18.46
CA LEU A 157 0.32 5.26 18.97
C LEU A 157 -0.97 5.17 19.81
N ARG A 158 -1.52 6.29 20.29
CA ARG A 158 -2.62 6.30 21.28
C ARG A 158 -3.95 6.84 20.78
N GLY A 159 -3.99 7.52 19.64
CA GLY A 159 -5.21 8.17 19.15
C GLY A 159 -5.33 8.14 17.64
N ASP A 160 -6.47 8.63 17.15
CA ASP A 160 -6.81 8.71 15.72
C ASP A 160 -6.28 10.01 15.09
N MET A 161 -5.00 10.32 15.34
CA MET A 161 -4.42 11.54 14.80
C MET A 161 -4.00 11.32 13.35
N PRO A 162 -4.37 12.20 12.42
CA PRO A 162 -3.87 12.11 11.06
C PRO A 162 -2.35 12.31 11.05
N VAL A 163 -1.67 11.60 10.16
CA VAL A 163 -0.21 11.66 10.00
C VAL A 163 0.14 12.23 8.64
N ARG A 164 1.37 12.72 8.48
CA ARG A 164 1.85 13.13 7.15
C ARG A 164 2.09 11.89 6.29
N CYS A 165 1.76 11.96 5.01
CA CYS A 165 1.95 10.89 4.05
C CYS A 165 3.40 10.38 4.04
N ARG A 166 4.40 11.27 4.13
CA ARG A 166 5.81 10.85 4.27
C ARG A 166 6.09 9.98 5.50
N THR A 167 5.43 10.29 6.62
CA THR A 167 5.58 9.54 7.88
C THR A 167 4.89 8.19 7.78
N ALA A 168 3.70 8.14 7.16
CA ALA A 168 3.00 6.88 6.90
C ALA A 168 3.82 5.96 5.98
N ARG A 169 4.42 6.50 4.91
CA ARG A 169 5.33 5.75 4.03
C ARG A 169 6.57 5.25 4.77
N ALA A 170 7.21 6.09 5.57
CA ALA A 170 8.37 5.68 6.38
C ALA A 170 8.00 4.60 7.41
N ALA A 171 6.82 4.71 8.03
CA ALA A 171 6.31 3.71 8.97
C ALA A 171 5.99 2.38 8.30
N ARG A 172 5.41 2.39 7.09
CA ARG A 172 5.21 1.19 6.26
C ARG A 172 6.55 0.53 5.94
N ALA A 173 7.50 1.29 5.37
CA ALA A 173 8.81 0.75 5.04
C ALA A 173 9.56 0.19 6.27
N LEU A 174 9.47 0.87 7.42
CA LEU A 174 10.08 0.38 8.66
C LEU A 174 9.41 -0.90 9.18
N TYR A 175 8.09 -1.02 9.01
CA TYR A 175 7.37 -2.23 9.37
C TYR A 175 7.75 -3.40 8.47
N ASP A 176 7.79 -3.20 7.15
CA ASP A 176 8.17 -4.22 6.17
C ASP A 176 9.59 -4.75 6.43
N GLU A 177 10.47 -3.92 7.00
CA GLU A 177 11.83 -4.31 7.39
C GLU A 177 11.89 -5.08 8.72
N LEU A 178 10.97 -4.83 9.65
CA LEU A 178 11.13 -5.24 11.06
C LEU A 178 10.10 -6.25 11.57
N TRP A 179 9.06 -6.54 10.79
CA TRP A 179 7.92 -7.33 11.27
C TRP A 179 8.30 -8.78 11.64
N ASP A 180 9.32 -9.36 10.99
CA ASP A 180 9.86 -10.70 11.27
C ASP A 180 11.26 -10.70 11.91
N GLU A 181 11.85 -9.51 12.09
CA GLU A 181 13.19 -9.36 12.67
C GLU A 181 13.14 -9.19 14.21
N PRO A 182 13.97 -9.94 14.96
CA PRO A 182 14.07 -9.74 16.40
C PRO A 182 14.71 -8.39 16.72
N PRO A 183 14.24 -7.67 17.76
CA PRO A 183 14.90 -6.45 18.20
C PRO A 183 16.32 -6.78 18.71
N PRO A 184 17.29 -5.85 18.57
CA PRO A 184 18.65 -6.03 19.08
C PRO A 184 18.66 -6.50 20.54
N ALA A 185 19.49 -7.50 20.84
CA ALA A 185 19.53 -8.18 22.13
C ALA A 185 20.95 -8.50 22.59
N ASP A 186 21.95 -7.82 22.07
CA ASP A 186 23.37 -8.10 22.35
C ASP A 186 23.70 -7.69 23.80
N GLY A 187 23.13 -6.57 24.26
CA GLY A 187 23.33 -6.06 25.62
C GLY A 187 22.18 -6.35 26.59
N HIS A 188 22.50 -6.49 27.89
CA HIS A 188 21.50 -6.61 28.96
C HIS A 188 20.47 -5.46 28.95
N ARG A 189 20.91 -4.23 28.67
CA ARG A 189 20.03 -3.05 28.57
C ARG A 189 19.02 -3.16 27.42
N GLU A 190 19.44 -3.73 26.28
CA GLU A 190 18.57 -3.90 25.11
C GLU A 190 17.52 -4.97 25.39
N LYS A 191 17.92 -6.09 26.01
CA LYS A 191 16.97 -7.12 26.48
C LYS A 191 15.92 -6.53 27.43
N ILE A 192 16.33 -5.68 28.37
CA ILE A 192 15.39 -4.97 29.27
C ILE A 192 14.45 -4.06 28.47
N ALA A 193 14.97 -3.28 27.52
CA ALA A 193 14.15 -2.37 26.71
C ALA A 193 13.11 -3.13 25.87
N SER A 194 13.51 -4.23 25.25
CA SER A 194 12.61 -5.07 24.45
C SER A 194 11.54 -5.73 25.32
N ASN A 195 11.89 -6.22 26.51
CA ASN A 195 10.91 -6.75 27.46
C ASN A 195 9.93 -5.68 27.96
N ARG A 196 10.41 -4.45 28.22
CA ARG A 196 9.54 -3.32 28.57
C ARG A 196 8.58 -2.97 27.44
N ALA A 197 9.03 -3.00 26.18
CA ALA A 197 8.19 -2.77 25.02
C ALA A 197 7.06 -3.80 24.92
N ARG A 198 7.39 -5.10 25.03
CA ARG A 198 6.40 -6.19 25.02
C ARG A 198 5.38 -6.08 26.16
N ASN A 199 5.85 -5.78 27.37
CA ASN A 199 4.95 -5.60 28.52
C ASN A 199 4.03 -4.40 28.30
N TYR A 200 4.58 -3.27 27.83
CA TYR A 200 3.81 -2.07 27.54
C TYR A 200 2.73 -2.28 26.46
N ALA A 201 3.04 -3.07 25.43
CA ALA A 201 2.08 -3.50 24.40
C ALA A 201 0.99 -4.40 24.99
N ARG A 202 1.38 -5.41 25.79
CA ARG A 202 0.43 -6.33 26.44
C ARG A 202 -0.57 -5.59 27.33
N ASP A 203 -0.09 -4.65 28.14
CA ASP A 203 -0.92 -3.83 29.04
C ASP A 203 -1.95 -2.97 28.28
N ARG A 204 -1.78 -2.82 26.96
CA ARG A 204 -2.66 -2.02 26.07
C ARG A 204 -3.39 -2.87 25.04
N GLY A 205 -3.25 -4.20 25.09
CA GLY A 205 -3.85 -5.09 24.10
C GLY A 205 -3.32 -4.88 22.68
N TRP A 206 -2.08 -4.42 22.53
CA TRP A 206 -1.46 -4.28 21.21
C TRP A 206 -1.03 -5.64 20.69
N VAL A 207 -1.49 -5.97 19.49
CA VAL A 207 -1.34 -7.28 18.86
C VAL A 207 -0.08 -7.32 17.96
N PRO A 208 0.53 -8.49 17.75
CA PRO A 208 1.72 -8.63 16.88
C PRO A 208 1.39 -8.46 15.39
N PRO A 209 2.41 -8.32 14.51
CA PRO A 209 2.26 -8.19 13.06
C PRO A 209 1.31 -9.20 12.43
N LEU A 210 1.50 -10.50 12.75
CA LEU A 210 0.72 -11.61 12.19
C LEU A 210 -0.77 -11.60 12.55
N ALA A 211 -1.19 -10.76 13.50
CA ALA A 211 -2.61 -10.59 13.81
C ALA A 211 -3.31 -9.64 12.82
N TRP A 212 -2.56 -8.91 12.00
CA TRP A 212 -3.10 -8.02 10.98
C TRP A 212 -2.93 -8.65 9.60
N ASP A 213 -3.99 -8.56 8.79
CA ASP A 213 -3.93 -8.84 7.35
C ASP A 213 -3.37 -7.60 6.62
N ASP A 214 -2.36 -7.81 5.79
CA ASP A 214 -1.65 -6.74 5.07
C ASP A 214 -2.56 -5.91 4.15
N ASP A 215 -3.64 -6.50 3.63
CA ASP A 215 -4.60 -5.82 2.75
C ASP A 215 -5.59 -4.95 3.53
N THR A 216 -5.81 -5.25 4.81
CA THR A 216 -6.86 -4.59 5.63
C THR A 216 -6.33 -3.79 6.80
N ILE A 217 -5.03 -3.86 7.11
CA ILE A 217 -4.40 -3.13 8.23
C ILE A 217 -4.64 -1.61 8.19
N ASP A 218 -4.86 -1.04 7.01
CA ASP A 218 -5.12 0.39 6.81
C ASP A 218 -6.62 0.76 6.96
N ASP A 219 -7.53 -0.23 6.93
CA ASP A 219 -8.98 -0.03 7.07
C ASP A 219 -9.38 0.17 8.55
N PRO A 220 -9.93 1.32 8.95
CA PRO A 220 -10.40 1.56 10.32
C PRO A 220 -11.40 0.50 10.84
N ALA A 221 -12.18 -0.13 9.96
CA ALA A 221 -13.14 -1.17 10.32
C ALA A 221 -12.52 -2.57 10.49
N ALA A 222 -11.26 -2.78 10.06
CA ALA A 222 -10.59 -4.06 10.21
C ALA A 222 -10.34 -4.41 11.69
N VAL A 223 -10.50 -5.70 12.01
CA VAL A 223 -10.29 -6.26 13.34
C VAL A 223 -9.14 -7.27 13.26
N PRO A 224 -8.19 -7.28 14.20
CA PRO A 224 -7.07 -8.21 14.15
C PRO A 224 -7.52 -9.63 14.48
N ASP A 225 -6.93 -10.62 13.81
CA ASP A 225 -7.05 -12.03 14.17
C ASP A 225 -6.06 -12.37 15.27
N VAL A 226 -6.54 -12.45 16.50
CA VAL A 226 -5.72 -12.79 17.66
C VAL A 226 -5.63 -14.30 17.92
N GLY A 227 -6.22 -15.12 17.06
CA GLY A 227 -6.39 -16.56 17.26
C GLY A 227 -7.34 -16.89 18.41
N ALA A 228 -7.57 -18.17 18.64
CA ALA A 228 -8.29 -18.63 19.83
C ALA A 228 -7.44 -18.45 21.09
N GLU A 229 -8.07 -18.15 22.23
CA GLU A 229 -7.42 -18.18 23.55
C GLU A 229 -7.03 -19.62 23.92
N THR A 230 -5.94 -20.11 23.37
CA THR A 230 -5.37 -21.41 23.70
C THR A 230 -4.41 -21.25 24.86
N SER A 231 -4.54 -22.09 25.89
CA SER A 231 -3.61 -22.02 27.02
C SER A 231 -2.17 -22.26 26.52
N ARG A 232 -1.17 -21.64 27.15
CA ARG A 232 0.25 -21.87 26.79
C ARG A 232 0.60 -23.37 26.76
N GLN A 233 -0.05 -24.17 27.59
CA GLN A 233 0.16 -25.61 27.64
C GLN A 233 -0.47 -26.32 26.43
N ASP A 234 -1.67 -25.93 26.03
CA ASP A 234 -2.36 -26.52 24.87
C ASP A 234 -1.63 -26.15 23.57
N ALA A 235 -1.18 -24.89 23.44
CA ALA A 235 -0.37 -24.46 22.29
C ALA A 235 0.99 -25.20 22.24
N LEU A 236 1.65 -25.41 23.39
CA LEU A 236 2.87 -26.22 23.46
C LEU A 236 2.60 -27.69 23.09
N PHE A 237 1.44 -28.23 23.48
CA PHE A 237 1.04 -29.58 23.15
C PHE A 237 0.77 -29.77 21.66
N GLU A 238 -0.02 -28.87 21.05
CA GLU A 238 -0.33 -28.88 19.62
C GLU A 238 0.94 -28.78 18.77
N ASN A 239 1.80 -27.78 19.05
CA ASN A 239 3.09 -27.62 18.38
C ASN A 239 3.99 -28.85 18.56
N CYS A 240 3.96 -29.49 19.73
CA CYS A 240 4.71 -30.71 19.98
C CYS A 240 4.21 -31.88 19.13
N GLU A 241 2.90 -32.14 19.09
CA GLU A 241 2.36 -33.26 18.31
C GLU A 241 2.54 -33.03 16.80
N GLU A 242 2.46 -31.78 16.33
CA GLU A 242 2.74 -31.45 14.94
C GLU A 242 4.19 -31.73 14.54
N LEU A 243 5.17 -31.25 15.31
CA LEU A 243 6.57 -31.48 15.01
C LEU A 243 6.95 -32.97 15.12
N LEU A 244 6.35 -33.70 16.07
CA LEU A 244 6.52 -35.16 16.12
C LEU A 244 5.94 -35.85 14.87
N ARG A 245 4.80 -35.37 14.35
CA ARG A 245 4.19 -35.88 13.09
C ARG A 245 5.08 -35.61 11.87
N GLN A 246 5.83 -34.51 11.88
CA GLN A 246 6.83 -34.19 10.86
C GLN A 246 8.13 -35.03 11.01
N GLY A 247 8.23 -35.89 12.03
CA GLY A 247 9.33 -36.83 12.22
C GLY A 247 10.45 -36.34 13.16
N PHE A 248 10.28 -35.20 13.83
CA PHE A 248 11.25 -34.74 14.82
C PHE A 248 11.21 -35.59 16.10
N THR A 249 12.35 -35.75 16.77
CA THR A 249 12.41 -36.38 18.10
C THR A 249 11.99 -35.40 19.19
N LEU A 250 11.50 -35.91 20.32
CA LEU A 250 11.02 -35.06 21.42
C LEU A 250 12.09 -34.08 21.93
N ARG A 251 13.36 -34.51 21.96
CA ARG A 251 14.51 -33.66 22.30
C ARG A 251 14.67 -32.50 21.31
N GLN A 252 14.61 -32.77 20.00
CA GLN A 252 14.69 -31.73 18.96
C GLN A 252 13.52 -30.75 19.05
N VAL A 253 12.32 -31.25 19.35
CA VAL A 253 11.14 -30.42 19.55
C VAL A 253 11.30 -29.52 20.77
N ALA A 254 11.77 -30.06 21.91
CA ALA A 254 12.01 -29.30 23.13
C ALA A 254 13.05 -28.19 22.93
N GLU A 255 14.13 -28.50 22.22
CA GLU A 255 15.17 -27.54 21.82
C GLU A 255 14.58 -26.43 20.92
N ARG A 256 13.79 -26.80 19.91
CA ARG A 256 13.15 -25.87 18.98
C ARG A 256 12.12 -24.95 19.65
N LEU A 257 11.37 -25.48 20.62
CA LEU A 257 10.36 -24.74 21.38
C LEU A 257 10.95 -23.99 22.60
N GLY A 258 12.26 -24.13 22.87
CA GLY A 258 12.95 -23.43 23.95
C GLY A 258 12.48 -23.83 25.35
N VAL A 259 12.07 -25.08 25.55
CA VAL A 259 11.60 -25.61 26.84
C VAL A 259 12.37 -26.86 27.24
N ALA A 260 12.41 -27.16 28.55
CA ALA A 260 13.01 -28.41 29.02
C ALA A 260 12.23 -29.62 28.49
N GLU A 261 12.92 -30.66 28.01
CA GLU A 261 12.30 -31.89 27.51
C GLU A 261 11.36 -32.53 28.54
N SER A 262 11.74 -32.53 29.82
CA SER A 262 10.93 -33.03 30.94
C SER A 262 9.66 -32.20 31.19
N TYR A 263 9.67 -30.91 30.86
CA TYR A 263 8.47 -30.07 30.90
C TYR A 263 7.55 -30.38 29.72
N LEU A 264 8.11 -30.51 28.52
CA LEU A 264 7.35 -30.84 27.32
C LEU A 264 6.68 -32.23 27.41
N GLN A 265 7.37 -33.22 28.00
CA GLN A 265 6.80 -34.53 28.32
C GLN A 265 5.54 -34.42 29.20
N ARG A 266 5.58 -33.59 30.26
CA ARG A 266 4.44 -33.39 31.16
C ARG A 266 3.27 -32.71 30.47
N VAL A 267 3.54 -31.71 29.64
CA VAL A 267 2.53 -31.03 28.82
C VAL A 267 1.84 -32.04 27.89
N ARG A 268 2.60 -32.94 27.26
CA ARG A 268 2.08 -33.94 26.33
C ARG A 268 1.17 -34.98 26.98
N VAL A 269 1.55 -35.50 28.15
CA VAL A 269 0.71 -36.44 28.92
C VAL A 269 -0.62 -35.79 29.29
N ARG A 270 -0.59 -34.52 29.70
CA ARG A 270 -1.79 -33.77 30.08
C ARG A 270 -2.68 -33.46 28.86
N GLY A 271 -2.09 -33.01 27.75
CA GLY A 271 -2.82 -32.69 26.52
C GLY A 271 -3.55 -33.89 25.93
N ARG A 272 -2.91 -35.08 25.90
CA ARG A 272 -3.56 -36.33 25.46
C ARG A 272 -4.74 -36.72 26.35
N ARG A 273 -4.58 -36.61 27.67
CA ARG A 273 -5.66 -36.90 28.63
C ARG A 273 -6.85 -35.96 28.46
N ASN A 274 -6.61 -34.70 28.12
CA ASN A 274 -7.68 -33.73 27.85
C ASN A 274 -8.40 -34.04 26.53
N LEU A 275 -7.69 -34.48 25.48
CA LEU A 275 -8.29 -34.91 24.21
C LEU A 275 -9.12 -36.19 24.34
N GLU A 276 -8.71 -37.13 25.21
CA GLU A 276 -9.46 -38.36 25.48
C GLU A 276 -10.72 -38.12 26.35
N ALA A 277 -10.80 -36.98 27.02
CA ALA A 277 -11.91 -36.61 27.91
C ALA A 277 -12.94 -35.67 27.25
N ALA A 278 -12.69 -35.23 26.02
CA ALA A 278 -13.55 -34.36 25.21
C ALA A 278 -14.31 -35.18 24.16
#